data_AF-A0A7C9AD91-F1
#
_entry.id   AF-A0A7C9AD91-F1
#
_cell.length_a   1.000
_cell.length_b   1.000
_cell.length_c   1.000
_cell.angle_alpha   90.00
_cell.angle_beta   90.00
_cell.angle_gamma   90.00
#
_symmetry.space_group_name_H-M   'P 1'
#
loop_
_entity.id
_entity.type
_entity.pdbx_description
1 polymer ?
#
loop_
_entity_poly.entity_id
_entity_poly.type
_entity_poly.pdbx_seq_one_letter_code
_entity_poly.pdbx_strand_id
1 'polypeptide(L)'
;YRLRVHNVGISTSLNFRIQNHNLLLAETEGSYTVQQNYTSMDIHVGQSYSFLVTMDQNASSDYYIVASARFVNQTTWQKVTGVAVLSYTNSKGKASGPLPDPPQDEFDKTYSMNQARSIRWNVTASGARPNPQGSFRYGSINVTDVYVIQNKPPVKIDG
;
A
#
# COMPACT_ATOMS: atom_id res chain seq x y z
N TYR A 1 8.76 9.27 1.60
CA TYR A 1 8.55 8.08 2.44
C TYR A 1 8.12 6.90 1.59
N ARG A 2 8.52 5.67 1.95
CA ARG A 2 8.06 4.44 1.26
C ARG A 2 6.99 3.76 2.11
N LEU A 3 5.76 3.77 1.64
CA LEU A 3 4.62 3.11 2.29
C LEU A 3 4.37 1.75 1.64
N ARG A 4 4.24 0.70 2.45
CA ARG A 4 3.81 -0.62 2.00
C ARG A 4 2.39 -0.84 2.48
N VAL A 5 1.47 -0.95 1.54
CA VAL A 5 0.05 -1.10 1.81
C VAL A 5 -0.38 -2.49 1.40
N HIS A 6 -0.98 -3.21 2.33
CA HIS A 6 -1.40 -4.60 2.17
C HIS A 6 -2.88 -4.71 2.51
N ASN A 7 -3.68 -5.29 1.62
CA ASN A 7 -5.07 -5.60 1.94
C ASN A 7 -5.15 -7.03 2.49
N VAL A 8 -5.17 -7.12 3.82
CA VAL A 8 -5.32 -8.36 4.60
C VAL A 8 -6.79 -8.71 4.92
N GLY A 9 -7.74 -8.01 4.27
CA GLY A 9 -9.16 -8.29 4.42
C GLY A 9 -9.58 -9.62 3.78
N ILE A 10 -10.86 -9.97 3.94
CA ILE A 10 -11.40 -11.25 3.43
C ILE A 10 -12.21 -11.10 2.14
N SER A 11 -12.90 -9.97 1.94
CA SER A 11 -13.86 -9.84 0.83
C SER A 11 -13.98 -8.42 0.26
N THR A 12 -13.33 -7.42 0.86
CA THR A 12 -13.53 -6.01 0.51
C THR A 12 -12.32 -5.42 -0.17
N SER A 13 -12.51 -4.88 -1.38
CA SER A 13 -11.52 -4.01 -2.02
C SER A 13 -11.52 -2.64 -1.38
N LEU A 14 -10.34 -2.07 -1.19
CA LEU A 14 -10.16 -0.77 -0.54
C LEU A 14 -9.57 0.22 -1.53
N ASN A 15 -10.12 1.42 -1.59
CA ASN A 15 -9.48 2.54 -2.26
C ASN A 15 -8.63 3.30 -1.24
N PHE A 16 -7.32 3.29 -1.44
CA PHE A 16 -6.34 4.00 -0.63
C PHE A 16 -5.96 5.32 -1.28
N ARG A 17 -5.96 6.40 -0.50
CA ARG A 17 -5.57 7.74 -0.94
C ARG A 17 -5.07 8.58 0.23
N ILE A 18 -4.24 9.56 -0.09
CA ILE A 18 -3.75 10.56 0.86
C ILE A 18 -4.15 11.93 0.32
N GLN A 19 -4.77 12.74 1.17
CA GLN A 19 -5.25 14.06 0.81
C GLN A 19 -4.11 14.93 0.27
N ASN A 20 -4.29 15.49 -0.92
CA ASN A 20 -3.33 16.36 -1.62
C ASN A 20 -1.95 15.72 -1.87
N HIS A 21 -1.82 14.40 -1.79
CA HIS A 21 -0.53 13.73 -2.05
C HIS A 21 -0.63 12.76 -3.21
N ASN A 22 0.40 12.76 -4.05
CA ASN A 22 0.57 11.77 -5.09
C ASN A 22 1.28 10.53 -4.53
N LEU A 23 0.82 9.36 -4.99
CA LEU A 23 1.37 8.05 -4.71
C LEU A 23 2.15 7.58 -5.94
N LEU A 24 3.48 7.58 -5.86
CA LEU A 24 4.31 7.02 -6.92
C LEU A 24 4.43 5.51 -6.72
N LEU A 25 3.85 4.72 -7.62
CA LEU A 25 3.92 3.26 -7.55
C LEU A 25 5.35 2.78 -7.83
N ALA A 26 5.95 2.09 -6.87
CA ALA A 26 7.31 1.57 -6.99
C ALA A 26 7.37 0.04 -7.09
N GLU A 27 6.42 -0.66 -6.47
CA GLU A 27 6.38 -2.13 -6.44
C GLU A 27 4.95 -2.63 -6.38
N THR A 28 4.67 -3.71 -7.09
CA THR A 28 3.43 -4.48 -7.01
C THR A 28 3.77 -5.92 -6.65
N GLU A 29 3.22 -6.43 -5.55
CA GLU A 29 3.30 -7.84 -5.15
C GLU A 29 4.74 -8.40 -5.14
N GLY A 30 5.72 -7.61 -4.71
CA GLY A 30 7.13 -8.02 -4.68
C GLY A 30 7.92 -7.79 -5.98
N SER A 31 7.27 -7.27 -7.03
CA SER A 31 7.89 -6.98 -8.32
C SER A 31 7.98 -5.48 -8.59
N TYR A 32 9.14 -5.03 -9.08
CA TYR A 32 9.33 -3.63 -9.45
C TYR A 32 8.46 -3.26 -10.66
N THR A 33 7.77 -2.14 -10.54
CA THR A 33 6.92 -1.61 -11.61
C THR A 33 7.57 -0.42 -12.29
N VAL A 34 7.11 -0.10 -13.49
CA VAL A 34 7.38 1.20 -14.10
C VAL A 34 6.75 2.24 -13.18
N GLN A 35 7.55 3.25 -12.81
CA GLN A 35 7.12 4.25 -11.84
C GLN A 35 6.04 5.14 -12.45
N GLN A 36 4.89 5.20 -11.79
CA GLN A 36 3.76 6.01 -12.23
C GLN A 36 3.06 6.65 -11.04
N ASN A 37 2.63 7.91 -11.21
CA ASN A 37 1.92 8.67 -10.19
C ASN A 37 0.43 8.34 -10.22
N TYR A 38 -0.12 8.09 -9.04
CA TYR A 38 -1.55 7.89 -8.79
C TYR A 38 -2.03 8.80 -7.67
N THR A 39 -3.25 9.32 -7.77
CA THR A 39 -3.90 10.07 -6.68
C THR A 39 -4.67 9.15 -5.73
N SER A 40 -5.10 7.98 -6.23
CA SER A 40 -5.73 6.92 -5.46
C SER A 40 -5.41 5.56 -6.07
N MET A 41 -5.43 4.52 -5.23
CA MET A 41 -5.21 3.14 -5.66
C MET A 41 -6.32 2.22 -5.15
N ASP A 42 -6.93 1.43 -6.03
CA ASP A 42 -7.80 0.32 -5.63
C ASP A 42 -6.94 -0.92 -5.33
N ILE A 43 -6.97 -1.37 -4.08
CA ILE A 43 -6.21 -2.51 -3.58
C ILE A 43 -7.19 -3.63 -3.24
N HIS A 44 -7.10 -4.73 -3.98
CA HIS A 44 -7.96 -5.90 -3.77
C HIS A 44 -7.39 -6.80 -2.68
N VAL A 45 -8.23 -7.68 -2.17
CA VAL A 45 -7.86 -8.65 -1.14
C VAL A 45 -6.65 -9.48 -1.59
N GLY A 46 -5.65 -9.60 -0.72
CA GLY A 46 -4.41 -10.34 -0.99
C GLY A 46 -3.34 -9.54 -1.73
N GLN A 47 -3.69 -8.38 -2.31
CA GLN A 47 -2.73 -7.56 -3.02
C GLN A 47 -1.88 -6.70 -2.08
N SER A 48 -0.66 -6.44 -2.54
CA SER A 48 0.35 -5.69 -1.82
C SER A 48 1.02 -4.69 -2.74
N TYR A 49 1.06 -3.41 -2.34
CA TYR A 49 1.66 -2.34 -3.14
C TYR A 49 2.65 -1.52 -2.31
N SER A 50 3.75 -1.11 -2.95
CA SER A 50 4.65 -0.11 -2.37
C SER A 50 4.53 1.21 -3.11
N PHE A 51 4.27 2.28 -2.37
CA PHE A 51 4.23 3.64 -2.88
C PHE A 51 5.36 4.48 -2.30
N LEU A 52 5.92 5.35 -3.13
CA LEU A 52 6.73 6.47 -2.69
C LEU A 52 5.84 7.70 -2.60
N VAL A 53 5.79 8.29 -1.41
CA VAL A 53 5.01 9.49 -1.12
C VAL A 53 5.98 10.61 -0.80
N THR A 54 5.88 11.71 -1.55
CA THR A 54 6.64 12.93 -1.32
C THR A 54 5.85 13.84 -0.40
N MET A 55 6.50 14.37 0.65
CA MET A 55 5.87 15.32 1.58
C MET A 55 6.14 16.75 1.10
N ASP A 56 5.60 17.09 -0.07
CA ASP A 56 5.80 18.38 -0.75
C ASP A 56 4.68 19.39 -0.49
N GLN A 57 3.67 19.01 0.28
CA GLN A 57 2.52 19.85 0.56
C GLN A 57 2.79 20.91 1.64
N ASN A 58 1.95 21.94 1.72
CA ASN A 58 2.10 23.02 2.70
C ASN A 58 1.89 22.52 4.14
N ALA A 59 2.80 22.84 5.06
CA ALA A 59 2.69 22.46 6.47
C ALA A 59 1.71 23.33 7.29
N SER A 60 0.73 23.96 6.65
CA SER A 60 -0.27 24.77 7.35
C SER A 60 -1.22 23.92 8.19
N SER A 61 -1.45 22.65 7.78
CA SER A 61 -2.31 21.69 8.47
C SER A 61 -1.85 20.25 8.23
N ASP A 62 -2.31 19.33 9.07
CA ASP A 62 -2.18 17.89 8.82
C ASP A 62 -3.09 17.43 7.65
N TYR A 63 -2.85 16.22 7.15
CA TYR A 63 -3.54 15.65 5.99
C TYR A 63 -4.28 14.36 6.36
N TYR A 64 -5.42 14.09 5.72
CA TYR A 64 -6.12 12.82 5.89
C TYR A 64 -5.55 11.71 4.99
N ILE A 65 -5.34 10.54 5.57
CA ILE A 65 -5.16 9.27 4.88
C ILE A 65 -6.50 8.55 4.92
N VAL A 66 -7.02 8.14 3.76
CA VAL A 66 -8.34 7.52 3.68
C VAL A 66 -8.25 6.18 2.97
N ALA A 67 -8.87 5.18 3.59
CA ALA A 67 -9.10 3.86 3.02
C ALA A 67 -10.62 3.60 3.02
N SER A 68 -11.26 3.67 1.85
CA SER A 68 -12.71 3.47 1.75
C SER A 68 -13.06 2.17 1.04
N ALA A 69 -14.06 1.44 1.54
CA ALA A 69 -14.57 0.25 0.90
C ALA A 69 -15.10 0.54 -0.53
N ARG A 70 -14.79 -0.35 -1.46
CA ARG A 70 -15.18 -0.31 -2.88
C ARG A 70 -16.07 -1.51 -3.20
N PHE A 71 -16.92 -1.36 -4.22
CA PHE A 71 -17.83 -2.41 -4.71
C PHE A 71 -18.77 -3.01 -3.66
N VAL A 72 -19.11 -2.23 -2.62
CA VAL A 72 -20.09 -2.61 -1.60
C VAL A 72 -21.48 -2.10 -1.97
N ASN A 73 -22.48 -2.96 -1.90
CA ASN A 73 -23.87 -2.55 -2.07
C ASN A 73 -24.37 -1.92 -0.77
N GLN A 74 -24.60 -0.61 -0.77
CA GLN A 74 -24.99 0.17 0.43
C GLN A 74 -26.32 -0.29 1.06
N THR A 75 -27.17 -0.98 0.30
CA THR A 75 -28.43 -1.54 0.81
C THR A 75 -28.21 -2.82 1.63
N THR A 76 -27.11 -3.53 1.40
CA THR A 76 -26.78 -4.80 2.09
C THR A 76 -25.66 -4.62 3.12
N TRP A 77 -24.72 -3.70 2.86
CA TRP A 77 -23.53 -3.47 3.68
C TRP A 77 -23.19 -1.98 3.75
N GLN A 78 -22.92 -1.47 4.96
CA GLN A 78 -22.46 -0.09 5.14
C GLN A 78 -21.06 0.10 4.53
N LYS A 79 -20.86 1.23 3.84
CA LYS A 79 -19.55 1.62 3.29
C LYS A 79 -18.63 2.05 4.43
N VAL A 80 -17.81 1.12 4.91
CA VAL A 80 -16.81 1.41 5.95
C VAL A 80 -15.69 2.26 5.35
N THR A 81 -15.34 3.34 6.04
CA THR A 81 -14.24 4.24 5.67
C THR A 81 -13.29 4.37 6.85
N GLY A 82 -12.06 3.92 6.67
CA GLY A 82 -10.96 4.15 7.60
C GLY A 82 -10.31 5.49 7.32
N VAL A 83 -10.06 6.26 8.38
CA VAL A 83 -9.38 7.56 8.30
C VAL A 83 -8.20 7.54 9.27
N ALA A 84 -7.05 8.00 8.81
CA ALA A 84 -5.87 8.27 9.62
C ALA A 84 -5.35 9.68 9.32
N VAL A 85 -4.47 10.19 10.20
CA VAL A 85 -3.92 11.54 10.09
C VAL A 85 -2.43 11.45 9.79
N LEU A 86 -2.01 12.13 8.73
CA LEU A 86 -0.62 12.37 8.38
C LEU A 86 -0.22 13.75 8.88
N SER A 87 0.57 13.79 9.95
CA SER A 87 1.05 15.04 10.54
C SER A 87 2.49 15.31 10.13
N TYR A 88 2.77 16.55 9.73
CA TYR A 88 4.12 17.03 9.49
C TYR A 88 4.73 17.58 10.78
N THR A 89 6.04 17.44 10.93
CA THR A 89 6.75 17.95 12.11
C THR A 89 6.65 19.47 12.27
N ASN A 90 6.49 20.21 11.17
CA ASN A 90 6.27 21.66 11.14
C ASN A 90 4.80 22.05 10.92
N SER A 91 3.86 21.11 11.11
CA SER A 91 2.43 21.36 10.96
C SER A 91 1.93 22.34 12.03
N LYS A 92 1.14 23.34 11.60
CA LYS A 92 0.58 24.37 12.49
C LYS A 92 -0.85 24.10 12.94
N GLY A 93 -1.50 23.06 12.40
CA GLY A 93 -2.92 22.80 12.66
C GLY A 93 -3.31 21.36 12.37
N LYS A 94 -4.41 20.93 13.00
CA LYS A 94 -5.00 19.60 12.75
C LYS A 94 -5.56 19.50 11.33
N ALA A 95 -5.71 18.26 10.85
CA ALA A 95 -6.35 18.00 9.57
C ALA A 95 -7.77 18.60 9.57
N SER A 96 -8.08 19.35 8.52
CA SER A 96 -9.32 20.12 8.41
C SER A 96 -9.87 20.05 6.99
N GLY A 97 -11.18 20.20 6.85
CA GLY A 97 -11.91 20.06 5.59
C GLY A 97 -12.52 18.68 5.36
N PRO A 98 -13.22 18.49 4.23
CA PRO A 98 -13.82 17.22 3.87
C PRO A 98 -12.76 16.16 3.59
N LEU A 99 -13.11 14.89 3.83
CA LEU A 99 -12.27 13.77 3.42
C LEU A 99 -12.09 13.80 1.88
N PRO A 100 -10.90 13.46 1.35
CA PRO A 100 -10.71 13.38 -0.09
C PRO A 100 -11.77 12.45 -0.70
N ASP A 101 -12.39 12.90 -1.79
CA ASP A 101 -13.44 12.14 -2.45
C ASP A 101 -12.90 10.80 -2.96
N PRO A 102 -13.67 9.71 -2.85
CA PRO A 102 -13.34 8.48 -3.54
C PRO A 102 -13.43 8.69 -5.06
N PRO A 103 -12.84 7.78 -5.87
CA PRO A 103 -13.03 7.83 -7.32
C PRO A 103 -14.53 7.82 -7.64
N GLN A 104 -14.98 8.83 -8.39
CA GLN A 104 -16.37 8.98 -8.82
C GLN A 104 -16.62 8.07 -10.03
N ASP A 105 -16.71 6.77 -9.76
CA ASP A 105 -16.80 5.71 -10.76
C ASP A 105 -18.14 4.97 -10.71
N GLU A 106 -19.15 5.56 -10.06
CA GLU A 106 -20.51 5.02 -9.95
C GLU A 106 -21.08 4.60 -11.32
N PHE A 107 -20.69 5.32 -12.38
CA PHE A 107 -21.07 5.06 -13.76
C PHE A 107 -19.95 4.45 -14.63
N ASP A 108 -18.73 4.31 -14.11
CA ASP A 108 -17.58 3.75 -14.84
C ASP A 108 -16.81 2.72 -14.00
N LYS A 109 -17.36 1.50 -13.96
CA LYS A 109 -16.71 0.35 -13.30
C LYS A 109 -15.38 -0.05 -13.94
N THR A 110 -14.98 0.56 -15.06
CA THR A 110 -13.72 0.23 -15.73
C THR A 110 -12.51 0.90 -15.08
N TYR A 111 -12.69 1.87 -14.18
CA TYR A 111 -11.59 2.57 -13.50
C TYR A 111 -10.56 1.61 -12.89
N SER A 112 -11.01 0.67 -12.07
CA SER A 112 -10.13 -0.30 -11.40
C SER A 112 -9.45 -1.26 -12.40
N MET A 113 -10.15 -1.62 -13.48
CA MET A 113 -9.60 -2.45 -14.54
C MET A 113 -8.53 -1.70 -15.36
N ASN A 114 -8.78 -0.43 -15.67
CA ASN A 114 -7.85 0.43 -16.39
C ASN A 114 -6.60 0.72 -15.54
N GLN A 115 -6.78 0.90 -14.23
CA GLN A 115 -5.67 0.97 -13.29
C GLN A 115 -4.83 -0.31 -13.32
N ALA A 116 -5.44 -1.49 -13.21
CA ALA A 116 -4.71 -2.75 -13.31
C ALA A 116 -3.93 -2.88 -14.63
N ARG A 117 -4.51 -2.45 -15.76
CA ARG A 117 -3.85 -2.44 -17.08
C ARG A 117 -2.72 -1.41 -17.20
N SER A 118 -2.76 -0.34 -16.42
CA SER A 118 -1.72 0.69 -16.42
C SER A 118 -0.45 0.22 -15.70
N ILE A 119 -0.58 -0.70 -14.76
CA ILE A 119 0.55 -1.24 -14.02
C ILE A 119 1.35 -2.18 -14.93
N ARG A 120 2.61 -1.83 -15.15
CA ARG A 120 3.54 -2.63 -15.95
C ARG A 120 4.77 -2.95 -15.13
N TRP A 121 5.22 -4.20 -15.20
CA TRP A 121 6.48 -4.59 -14.60
C TRP A 121 7.65 -3.91 -15.30
N ASN A 122 8.59 -3.41 -14.50
CA ASN A 122 9.83 -2.87 -15.02
C ASN A 122 10.84 -4.00 -15.19
N VAL A 123 10.87 -4.59 -16.39
CA VAL A 123 11.74 -5.73 -16.73
C VAL A 123 13.23 -5.38 -16.75
N THR A 124 13.60 -4.11 -16.72
CA THR A 124 15.01 -3.67 -16.64
C THR A 124 15.46 -3.33 -15.21
N ALA A 125 14.51 -3.17 -14.27
CA ALA A 125 14.82 -2.88 -12.87
C ALA A 125 15.38 -4.09 -12.12
N SER A 126 15.23 -5.31 -12.65
CA SER A 126 16.06 -6.43 -12.23
C SER A 126 17.46 -6.24 -12.81
N GLY A 127 18.30 -5.51 -12.08
CA GLY A 127 19.71 -5.40 -12.40
C GLY A 127 20.34 -6.78 -12.57
N ALA A 128 21.33 -6.88 -13.46
CA ALA A 128 22.19 -8.05 -13.53
C ALA A 128 22.63 -8.39 -12.10
N ARG A 129 22.23 -9.56 -11.59
CA ARG A 129 22.75 -10.05 -10.32
C ARG A 129 24.28 -10.05 -10.48
N PRO A 130 25.05 -9.36 -9.63
CA PRO A 130 26.51 -9.31 -9.77
C PRO A 130 27.12 -10.71 -9.85
N ASN A 131 26.42 -11.67 -9.26
CA ASN A 131 26.76 -13.07 -9.23
C ASN A 131 25.87 -13.88 -10.19
N PRO A 132 26.46 -14.73 -11.06
CA PRO A 132 25.71 -15.64 -11.93
C PRO A 132 24.68 -16.46 -11.15
N GLN A 133 23.54 -16.76 -11.77
CA GLN A 133 22.52 -17.61 -11.16
C GLN A 133 23.14 -19.00 -10.86
N GLY A 134 23.19 -19.39 -9.58
CA GLY A 134 23.86 -20.61 -9.12
C GLY A 134 25.25 -20.44 -8.46
N SER A 135 25.76 -19.21 -8.36
CA SER A 135 27.06 -18.91 -7.71
C SER A 135 27.03 -18.93 -6.17
N PHE A 136 25.85 -18.92 -5.55
CA PHE A 136 25.71 -19.07 -4.10
C PHE A 136 25.84 -20.54 -3.72
N ARG A 137 27.04 -20.93 -3.29
CA ARG A 137 27.28 -22.23 -2.67
C ARG A 137 26.79 -22.19 -1.22
N TYR A 138 25.50 -22.45 -1.02
CA TYR A 138 24.85 -22.45 0.31
C TYR A 138 25.60 -23.31 1.35
N GLY A 139 26.25 -24.41 0.93
CA GLY A 139 27.05 -25.28 1.82
C GLY A 139 28.38 -24.69 2.31
N SER A 140 28.82 -23.55 1.78
CA SER A 140 30.04 -22.85 2.22
C SER A 140 29.75 -21.55 2.98
N ILE A 141 28.48 -21.24 3.24
CA ILE A 141 28.07 -20.10 4.05
C ILE A 141 27.99 -20.57 5.50
N ASN A 142 28.78 -19.97 6.39
CA ASN A 142 28.65 -20.23 7.82
C ASN A 142 27.28 -19.76 8.31
N VAL A 143 26.47 -20.69 8.82
CA VAL A 143 25.19 -20.37 9.45
C VAL A 143 25.48 -19.68 10.77
N THR A 144 25.14 -18.39 10.89
CA THR A 144 25.29 -17.63 12.14
C THR A 144 24.14 -17.89 13.10
N ASP A 145 22.91 -18.04 12.58
CA ASP A 145 21.70 -18.19 13.38
C ASP A 145 20.75 -19.22 12.75
N VAL A 146 20.19 -20.08 13.61
CA VAL A 146 19.12 -21.02 13.23
C VAL A 146 17.88 -20.67 14.04
N TYR A 147 16.82 -20.23 13.36
CA TYR A 147 15.53 -19.96 13.98
C TYR A 147 14.61 -21.17 13.79
N VAL A 148 14.18 -21.78 14.90
CA VAL A 148 13.18 -22.85 14.88
C VAL A 148 11.86 -22.27 15.36
N ILE A 149 10.91 -22.14 14.44
CA ILE A 149 9.56 -21.67 14.77
C ILE A 149 8.71 -22.90 15.12
N GLN A 150 8.21 -22.93 16.36
CA GLN A 150 7.32 -23.98 16.84
C GLN A 150 5.96 -23.39 17.18
N ASN A 151 4.88 -24.06 16.77
CA ASN A 151 3.55 -23.71 17.24
C ASN A 151 3.41 -24.17 18.70
N LYS A 152 3.15 -23.23 19.61
CA LYS A 152 2.94 -23.48 21.04
C LYS A 152 1.53 -23.03 21.42
N PRO A 153 0.87 -23.71 22.37
CA PRO A 153 -0.39 -23.22 22.93
C PRO A 153 -0.20 -21.84 23.56
N PRO A 154 -1.24 -20.99 23.58
CA PRO A 154 -1.17 -19.63 24.10
C PRO A 154 -0.76 -19.62 25.57
N VAL A 155 0.24 -18.80 25.91
CA VAL A 155 0.71 -18.59 27.28
C VAL A 155 0.15 -17.26 27.76
N LYS A 156 -0.48 -17.25 28.95
CA LYS A 156 -0.82 -15.99 29.62
C LYS A 156 0.47 -15.35 30.12
N ILE A 157 0.73 -14.13 29.67
CA ILE A 157 1.80 -13.29 30.22
C ILE A 157 1.16 -12.58 31.42
N ASP A 158 1.69 -12.82 32.62
CA ASP A 158 1.17 -12.22 33.85
C ASP A 158 1.21 -10.69 33.75
N GLY A 159 0.03 -10.10 33.87
CA GLY A 159 -0.21 -8.70 34.23
C GLY A 159 -1.27 -8.68 35.31
#